data_AF-A0A2T1DYF9-F1
#
_entry.id   AF-A0A2T1DYF9-F1
#
_cell.length_a   1.000
_cell.length_b   1.000
_cell.length_c   1.000
_cell.angle_alpha   90.00
_cell.angle_beta   90.00
_cell.angle_gamma   90.00
#
_symmetry.space_group_name_H-M   'P 1'
#
loop_
_entity.id
_entity.type
_entity.pdbx_description
1 polymer ?
#
loop_
_entity_poly.entity_id
_entity_poly.type
_entity_poly.pdbx_seq_one_letter_code
_entity_poly.pdbx_strand_id
1 'polypeptide(L)'
;MRGALKTIAQIVSGGELDAVSFPWAELRYQHTQAIYTRLSEKYAFSNANKMMAGLSRVLEEAWKLGQMSAEDYHRAITIERKTGQRLLKSRALSIGEVQALFHVCA
;
A
#
# COMPACT_ATOMS: atom_id res chain seq x y z
N MET A 1 5.76 3.18 7.99
CA MET A 1 5.71 2.87 6.53
C MET A 1 6.42 1.56 6.13
N ARG A 2 7.38 1.03 6.93
CA ARG A 2 8.12 -0.21 6.64
C ARG A 2 7.24 -1.42 6.24
N GLY A 3 6.10 -1.59 6.90
CA GLY A 3 5.17 -2.69 6.60
C GLY A 3 4.58 -2.65 5.18
N ALA A 4 4.41 -1.46 4.58
CA ALA A 4 3.85 -1.35 3.23
C ALA A 4 4.81 -1.92 2.18
N LEU A 5 6.09 -1.56 2.27
CA LEU A 5 7.13 -2.01 1.34
C LEU A 5 7.39 -3.52 1.47
N LYS A 6 7.40 -4.04 2.70
CA LYS A 6 7.48 -5.49 2.95
C LYS A 6 6.35 -6.25 2.27
N THR A 7 5.12 -5.77 2.42
CA THR A 7 3.96 -6.40 1.76
C THR A 7 4.08 -6.34 0.23
N ILE A 8 4.53 -5.21 -0.33
CA ILE A 8 4.73 -5.09 -1.79
C ILE A 8 5.80 -6.07 -2.26
N ALA A 9 6.97 -6.11 -1.61
CA ALA A 9 8.06 -7.02 -1.95
C ALA A 9 7.60 -8.48 -1.90
N GLN A 10 6.86 -8.88 -0.86
CA GLN A 10 6.29 -10.23 -0.75
C GLN A 10 5.29 -10.55 -1.86
N ILE A 11 4.43 -9.60 -2.24
CA ILE A 11 3.42 -9.83 -3.28
C ILE A 11 4.08 -9.98 -4.67
N VAL A 12 5.12 -9.19 -4.93
CA VAL A 12 5.78 -9.17 -6.25
C VAL A 12 6.79 -10.30 -6.42
N SER A 13 7.58 -10.59 -5.38
CA SER A 13 8.59 -11.66 -5.42
C SER A 13 8.06 -13.05 -5.04
N GLY A 14 6.75 -13.18 -4.76
CA GLY A 14 6.20 -14.43 -4.21
C GLY A 14 6.70 -14.79 -2.80
N GLY A 15 7.40 -13.87 -2.13
CA GLY A 15 7.97 -14.09 -0.79
C GLY A 15 9.47 -14.41 -0.79
N GLU A 16 10.12 -14.43 -1.95
CA GLU A 16 11.55 -14.75 -2.07
C GLU A 16 12.47 -13.59 -1.68
N LEU A 17 12.03 -12.33 -1.87
CA LEU A 17 12.83 -11.15 -1.60
C LEU A 17 12.24 -10.31 -0.46
N ASP A 18 13.12 -9.86 0.44
CA ASP A 18 12.77 -8.87 1.45
C ASP A 18 12.78 -7.46 0.86
N ALA A 19 12.12 -6.52 1.53
CA ALA A 19 12.02 -5.14 1.08
C ALA A 19 13.39 -4.44 0.94
N VAL A 20 14.44 -4.95 1.60
CA VAL A 20 15.79 -4.39 1.50
C VAL A 20 16.54 -4.90 0.26
N SER A 21 16.36 -6.17 -0.09
CA SER A 21 17.04 -6.81 -1.22
C SER A 21 16.29 -6.67 -2.55
N PHE A 22 15.05 -6.18 -2.52
CA PHE A 22 14.22 -6.04 -3.71
C PHE A 22 14.77 -4.93 -4.65
N PRO A 23 14.91 -5.19 -5.97
CA PRO A 23 15.46 -4.23 -6.92
C PRO A 23 14.44 -3.16 -7.31
N TRP A 24 14.13 -2.25 -6.38
CA TRP A 24 13.13 -1.19 -6.59
C TRP A 24 13.40 -0.32 -7.82
N ALA A 25 14.68 -0.12 -8.16
CA ALA A 25 15.11 0.70 -9.28
C ALA A 25 14.75 0.11 -10.66
N GLU A 26 14.45 -1.19 -10.73
CA GLU A 26 14.02 -1.87 -11.96
C GLU A 26 12.52 -1.78 -12.21
N LEU A 27 11.76 -1.23 -11.25
CA LEU A 27 10.34 -1.01 -11.45
C LEU A 27 10.11 0.03 -12.55
N ARG A 28 9.15 -0.29 -13.41
CA ARG A 28 8.68 0.56 -14.50
C ARG A 28 7.16 0.70 -14.37
N TYR A 29 6.57 1.57 -15.18
CA TYR A 29 5.14 1.83 -15.18
C TYR A 29 4.27 0.56 -15.17
N GLN A 30 4.61 -0.43 -15.99
CA GLN A 30 3.87 -1.70 -16.06
C GLN A 30 3.91 -2.45 -14.73
N HIS A 31 5.07 -2.50 -14.08
CA HIS A 31 5.25 -3.15 -12.78
C HIS A 31 4.46 -2.43 -11.68
N THR A 32 4.57 -1.11 -11.63
CA THR A 32 3.91 -0.31 -10.60
C THR A 32 2.38 -0.33 -10.78
N GLN A 33 1.88 -0.35 -12.02
CA GLN A 33 0.47 -0.53 -12.33
C GLN A 33 -0.03 -1.91 -11.88
N ALA A 34 0.69 -2.99 -12.19
CA ALA A 34 0.33 -4.34 -11.77
C ALA A 34 0.31 -4.48 -10.23
N ILE A 35 1.29 -3.87 -9.55
CA ILE A 35 1.32 -3.78 -8.08
C ILE A 35 0.05 -3.11 -7.57
N TYR A 36 -0.31 -1.95 -8.13
CA TYR A 36 -1.49 -1.22 -7.69
C TYR A 36 -2.77 -2.02 -7.87
N THR A 37 -2.97 -2.64 -9.03
CA THR A 37 -4.13 -3.51 -9.31
C THR A 37 -4.27 -4.59 -8.25
N ARG A 38 -3.19 -5.33 -7.99
CA ARG A 38 -3.20 -6.43 -7.01
C ARG A 38 -3.41 -5.96 -5.56
N LEU A 39 -2.87 -4.79 -5.21
CA LEU A 39 -3.15 -4.16 -3.92
C LEU A 39 -4.61 -3.74 -3.78
N SER A 40 -5.20 -3.22 -4.86
CA SER A 40 -6.58 -2.73 -4.88
C SER A 40 -7.63 -3.86 -4.82
N GLU A 41 -7.27 -5.07 -5.26
CA GLU A 41 -8.09 -6.27 -5.12
C GLU A 41 -8.08 -6.81 -3.68
N LYS A 42 -6.93 -6.72 -3.00
CA LYS A 42 -6.73 -7.31 -1.66
C LYS A 42 -7.04 -6.36 -0.51
N TYR A 43 -6.88 -5.06 -0.71
CA TYR A 43 -7.01 -4.04 0.34
C TYR A 43 -8.00 -2.96 -0.07
N ALA A 44 -8.56 -2.26 0.92
CA ALA A 44 -9.33 -1.05 0.66
C ALA A 44 -8.48 -0.03 -0.14
N PHE A 45 -9.10 0.72 -1.06
CA PHE A 45 -8.40 1.70 -1.90
C PHE A 45 -7.57 2.70 -1.10
N SER A 46 -8.04 3.14 0.08
CA SER A 46 -7.28 4.00 0.99
C SER A 46 -5.95 3.37 1.43
N ASN A 47 -5.96 2.08 1.77
CA ASN A 47 -4.75 1.34 2.14
C ASN A 47 -3.84 1.11 0.93
N ALA A 48 -4.39 0.70 -0.22
CA ALA A 48 -3.62 0.54 -1.44
C ALA A 48 -2.92 1.85 -1.85
N ASN A 49 -3.64 2.98 -1.80
CA ASN A 49 -3.10 4.31 -2.09
C ASN A 49 -1.99 4.71 -1.11
N LYS A 50 -2.15 4.40 0.19
CA LYS A 50 -1.11 4.62 1.22
C LYS A 50 0.14 3.79 0.94
N MET A 51 -0.02 2.53 0.52
CA MET A 51 1.10 1.66 0.17
C MET A 51 1.82 2.17 -1.08
N MET A 52 1.07 2.63 -2.09
CA MET A 52 1.64 3.26 -3.29
C MET A 52 2.37 4.57 -2.98
N ALA A 53 1.92 5.36 -2.02
CA ALA A 53 2.67 6.54 -1.57
C ALA A 53 4.04 6.16 -0.98
N GLY A 54 4.10 5.05 -0.23
CA GLY A 54 5.37 4.48 0.24
C GLY A 54 6.28 4.06 -0.92
N LEU A 55 5.73 3.37 -1.93
CA LEU A 55 6.48 2.96 -3.11
C LEU A 55 7.01 4.17 -3.90
N SER A 56 6.18 5.18 -4.16
CA SER A 56 6.60 6.39 -4.87
C SER A 56 7.80 7.08 -4.21
N ARG A 57 7.86 7.07 -2.87
CA ARG A 57 9.00 7.64 -2.14
C ARG A 57 10.28 6.83 -2.31
N VAL A 58 10.19 5.50 -2.35
CA VAL A 58 11.37 4.66 -2.62
C VAL A 58 11.89 4.88 -4.04
N LEU A 59 10.98 5.00 -5.02
CA LEU A 59 11.37 5.30 -6.40
C LEU A 59 11.98 6.70 -6.52
N GLU A 60 11.48 7.68 -5.77
CA GLU A 60 12.05 9.03 -5.69
C GLU A 60 13.51 8.99 -5.19
N GLU A 61 13.79 8.23 -4.14
CA GLU A 61 15.16 8.07 -3.62
C GLU A 61 16.06 7.29 -4.58
N ALA A 62 15.55 6.23 -5.22
CA ALA A 62 16.31 5.50 -6.24
C ALA A 62 16.70 6.39 -7.43
N TRP A 63 15.83 7.33 -7.82
CA TRP A 63 16.14 8.34 -8.82
C TRP A 63 17.22 9.32 -8.35
N LYS A 64 17.10 9.86 -7.12
CA LYS A 64 18.10 10.76 -6.54
C LYS A 64 19.48 10.11 -6.44
N LEU A 65 19.54 8.80 -6.19
CA LEU A 65 20.77 8.02 -6.15
C LEU A 65 21.30 7.63 -7.54
N GLY A 66 20.64 8.04 -8.62
CA GLY A 66 21.07 7.74 -10.00
C GLY A 66 20.84 6.29 -10.43
N GLN A 67 20.06 5.51 -9.68
CA GLN A 67 19.75 4.11 -9.99
C GLN A 67 18.63 3.97 -11.03
N MET A 68 17.91 5.06 -11.30
CA MET A 68 16.89 5.14 -12.36
C MET A 68 16.90 6.50 -13.05
N SER A 69 16.44 6.54 -14.29
CA SER A 69 16.29 7.80 -15.02
C SER A 69 15.10 8.61 -14.48
N ALA A 70 15.16 9.94 -14.65
CA ALA A 70 14.05 10.83 -14.28
C ALA A 70 12.76 10.47 -15.04
N GLU A 71 12.89 10.09 -16.31
CA GLU A 71 11.75 9.66 -17.12
C GLU A 71 11.11 8.38 -16.59
N ASP A 72 11.91 7.37 -16.24
CA ASP A 72 11.41 6.11 -15.69
C ASP A 72 10.72 6.35 -14.35
N TYR A 73 11.28 7.22 -13.50
CA TYR A 73 10.65 7.64 -12.26
C TYR A 73 9.28 8.29 -12.50
N HIS A 74 9.22 9.33 -13.34
CA HIS A 74 7.98 10.05 -13.62
C HIS A 74 6.92 9.12 -14.21
N ARG A 75 7.29 8.24 -15.16
CA ARG A 75 6.37 7.23 -15.69
C ARG A 75 5.91 6.25 -14.61
N ALA A 76 6.82 5.72 -13.79
CA ALA A 76 6.51 4.72 -12.78
C ALA A 76 5.54 5.20 -11.69
N ILE A 77 5.54 6.49 -11.35
CA ILE A 77 4.62 7.06 -10.34
C ILE A 77 3.27 7.53 -10.92
N THR A 78 3.14 7.62 -12.25
CA THR A 78 1.94 8.13 -12.94
C THR A 78 0.85 7.06 -13.02
N ILE A 79 0.42 6.57 -11.86
CA ILE A 79 -0.64 5.56 -11.76
C ILE A 79 -1.94 6.23 -11.37
N GLU A 80 -2.99 5.92 -12.11
CA GLU A 80 -4.34 6.31 -11.77
C GLU A 80 -4.81 5.60 -10.49
N ARG A 81 -4.94 6.37 -9.41
CA ARG A 81 -5.38 5.86 -8.11
C ARG A 81 -6.88 5.98 -7.98
N LYS A 82 -7.55 4.86 -7.85
CA LYS A 82 -8.98 4.79 -7.53
C LYS A 82 -9.22 5.37 -6.15
N THR A 83 -10.28 6.17 -6.06
CA THR A 83 -10.85 6.64 -4.80
C THR A 83 -12.15 5.89 -4.55
N GLY A 84 -12.33 5.41 -3.32
CA GLY A 84 -13.54 4.71 -2.94
C GLY A 84 -13.54 4.48 -1.44
N GLN A 85 -14.68 4.74 -0.83
CA GLN A 85 -14.89 4.54 0.59
C GLN A 85 -15.52 3.17 0.80
N ARG A 86 -14.86 2.31 1.57
CA ARG A 86 -15.53 1.11 2.07
C ARG A 86 -16.54 1.58 3.12
N LEU A 87 -17.81 1.23 2.95
CA LEU A 87 -18.82 1.49 3.98
C LEU A 87 -18.29 0.98 5.33
N LEU A 88 -18.28 1.88 6.32
CA LEU A 88 -17.84 1.54 7.66
C LEU A 88 -18.76 0.44 8.19
N LYS A 89 -18.18 -0.69 8.63
CA LYS A 89 -18.92 -1.76 9.31
C LYS A 89 -19.24 -1.41 10.77
N SER A 90 -19.13 -0.14 11.15
CA SER A 90 -19.47 0.31 12.50
C SER A 90 -20.95 0.66 12.55
N ARG A 91 -21.61 0.22 13.62
CA ARG A 91 -22.92 0.72 14.01
C ARG A 91 -22.80 1.46 15.33
N ALA A 92 -23.71 2.40 15.57
CA ALA A 92 -23.88 2.95 16.91
C ALA A 92 -24.32 1.82 17.85
N LEU A 93 -23.66 1.73 19.02
CA LEU A 93 -24.09 0.84 20.09
C LEU A 93 -25.29 1.47 20.80
N SER A 94 -26.27 0.66 21.17
CA SER A 94 -27.35 1.11 22.04
C SER A 94 -26.87 1.26 23.49
N ILE A 95 -27.60 2.04 24.30
CA ILE A 95 -27.30 2.21 25.73
C ILE A 95 -27.25 0.85 26.46
N GLY A 96 -28.14 -0.08 26.11
CA GLY A 96 -28.17 -1.41 26.72
C GLY A 96 -26.92 -2.24 26.42
N GLU A 97 -26.35 -2.12 25.22
CA GLU A 97 -25.12 -2.84 24.84
C GLU A 97 -23.89 -2.28 25.54
N VAL A 98 -23.86 -0.95 25.76
CA VAL A 98 -22.83 -0.30 26.55
C VAL A 98 -22.91 -0.77 28.00
N GLN A 99 -24.11 -0.84 28.59
CA GLN A 99 -24.29 -1.36 29.95
C GLN A 99 -23.89 -2.83 30.08
N ALA A 100 -24.24 -3.67 29.11
CA ALA A 100 -23.84 -5.08 29.09
C ALA A 100 -22.31 -5.24 29.02
N LEU A 101 -21.61 -4.42 28.23
CA LEU A 101 -20.14 -4.40 28.19
C LEU A 101 -19.53 -4.07 29.55
N PHE A 102 -20.07 -3.08 30.26
CA PHE A 102 -19.59 -2.72 31.59
C PHE A 102 -19.80 -3.83 32.63
N HIS A 103 -20.89 -4.60 32.52
CA HIS A 103 -21.18 -5.69 33.46
C HIS A 103 -20.25 -6.90 33.32
N VAL A 104 -19.74 -7.17 32.11
CA VAL A 104 -18.82 -8.30 31.85
C VAL A 104 -17.39 -8.03 32.32
N CYS A 105 -17.01 -6.77 32.51
CA CYS A 105 -15.68 -6.36 32.97
C CYS A 105 -15.59 -6.15 34.50
N ALA A 106 -16.70 -6.27 35.24
CA ALA A 106 -16.77 -6.14 36.69
C ALA A 106 -16.52 -7.49 37.38
#